data_AF-A0A2V7X2S5-F1
#
_entry.id   AF-A0A2V7X2S5-F1
#
_cell.length_a   1.000
_cell.length_b   1.000
_cell.length_c   1.000
_cell.angle_alpha   90.00
_cell.angle_beta   90.00
_cell.angle_gamma   90.00
#
_symmetry.space_group_name_H-M   'P 1'
#
loop_
_entity.id
_entity.type
_entity.pdbx_description
1 polymer ?
#
loop_
_entity_poly.entity_id
_entity_poly.type
_entity_poly.pdbx_seq_one_letter_code
_entity_poly.pdbx_strand_id
1 'polypeptide(L)'
;KHTIAVMQTEEALERVAYEQAADLSDDGVVYYETRFAPLFHTKKGLSHQQVVAAVLKGMARGRHDFGIQSGLIICAMRNMNVSLEMAELAVDFRARGVVGFDLAGEEGGFP
;
A
#
# COMPACT_ATOMS: atom_id res chain seq x y z
N LYS A 1 -8.29 5.80 -13.84
CA LYS A 1 -7.19 6.58 -14.49
C LYS A 1 -6.83 7.87 -13.76
N HIS A 2 -7.75 8.53 -13.04
CA HIS A 2 -7.49 9.85 -12.46
C HIS A 2 -6.84 9.81 -11.06
N THR A 3 -7.34 8.98 -10.14
CA THR A 3 -6.90 9.01 -8.73
C THR A 3 -5.44 8.58 -8.51
N ILE A 4 -4.94 7.61 -9.27
CA ILE A 4 -3.58 7.07 -9.10
C ILE A 4 -2.51 7.98 -9.73
N ALA A 5 -2.89 8.93 -10.59
CA ALA A 5 -1.94 9.74 -11.37
C ALA A 5 -1.04 10.64 -10.49
N VAL A 6 -1.53 11.05 -9.31
CA VAL A 6 -0.79 11.90 -8.37
C VAL A 6 0.09 11.10 -7.40
N MET A 7 -0.06 9.77 -7.35
CA MET A 7 0.68 8.87 -6.46
C MET A 7 1.77 8.10 -7.23
N GLN A 8 2.62 8.79 -7.99
CA GLN A 8 3.66 8.19 -8.84
C GLN A 8 5.09 8.53 -8.39
N THR A 9 5.26 9.15 -7.22
CA THR A 9 6.56 9.49 -6.63
C THR A 9 6.60 8.99 -5.19
N GLU A 10 7.80 8.71 -4.67
CA GLU A 10 7.98 8.27 -3.27
C GLU A 10 7.40 9.30 -2.30
N GLU A 11 7.64 10.60 -2.54
CA GLU A 11 7.11 11.70 -1.72
C GLU A 11 5.58 11.71 -1.68
N ALA A 12 4.91 11.53 -2.83
CA ALA A 12 3.44 11.53 -2.87
C ALA A 12 2.85 10.30 -2.17
N LEU A 13 3.48 9.13 -2.33
CA LEU A 13 3.06 7.90 -1.65
C LEU A 13 3.23 8.01 -0.13
N GLU A 14 4.38 8.51 0.32
CA GLU A 14 4.65 8.75 1.74
C GLU A 14 3.63 9.74 2.32
N ARG A 15 3.37 10.85 1.62
CA ARG A 15 2.42 11.88 2.03
C ARG A 15 1.01 11.31 2.21
N VAL A 16 0.48 10.63 1.19
CA VAL A 16 -0.88 10.08 1.25
C VAL A 16 -1.01 9.04 2.36
N ALA A 17 0.01 8.19 2.57
CA ALA A 17 -0.01 7.21 3.66
C ALA A 17 0.05 7.84 5.06
N TYR A 18 0.78 8.95 5.21
CA TYR A 18 0.80 9.73 6.45
C TYR A 18 -0.53 10.43 6.71
N GLU A 19 -1.09 11.12 5.70
CA GLU A 19 -2.38 11.82 5.79
C GLU A 19 -3.52 10.84 6.08
N GLN A 20 -3.51 9.64 5.49
CA GLN A 20 -4.46 8.57 5.82
C GLN A 20 -4.43 8.22 7.32
N ALA A 21 -3.25 8.15 7.93
CA ALA A 21 -3.13 7.84 9.36
C ALA A 21 -3.68 8.97 10.24
N ALA A 22 -3.49 10.22 9.83
CA ALA A 22 -4.05 11.40 10.50
C ALA A 22 -5.58 11.34 10.50
N ASP A 23 -6.17 11.20 9.30
CA ASP A 23 -7.63 11.16 9.12
C ASP A 23 -8.27 10.01 9.93
N LEU A 24 -7.68 8.81 9.87
CA LEU A 24 -8.19 7.66 10.62
C LEU A 24 -8.06 7.83 12.14
N SER A 25 -6.98 8.46 12.60
CA SER A 25 -6.82 8.76 14.03
C SER A 25 -7.86 9.76 14.51
N ASP A 26 -8.14 10.81 13.72
CA ASP A 26 -9.17 11.81 14.02
C ASP A 26 -10.57 11.20 14.03
N ASP A 27 -10.82 10.18 13.20
CA ASP A 27 -12.06 9.37 13.21
C ASP A 27 -12.16 8.39 14.40
N GLY A 28 -11.14 8.33 15.26
CA GLY A 28 -11.11 7.44 16.43
C GLY A 28 -10.75 5.98 16.12
N VAL A 29 -10.18 5.71 14.93
CA VAL A 29 -9.68 4.38 14.57
C VAL A 29 -8.39 4.10 15.36
N VAL A 30 -8.33 2.93 16.00
CA VAL A 30 -7.17 2.53 16.83
C VAL A 30 -6.20 1.61 16.09
N TYR A 31 -6.67 0.95 15.02
CA TYR A 31 -5.90 0.05 14.17
C TYR A 31 -6.48 0.03 12.75
N TYR A 32 -5.61 0.05 11.73
CA TYR A 32 -6.03 -0.11 10.34
C TYR A 32 -5.05 -0.93 9.51
N GLU A 33 -5.56 -1.60 8.47
CA GLU A 33 -4.76 -2.27 7.46
C GLU A 33 -5.02 -1.61 6.10
N THR A 34 -4.00 -0.93 5.56
CA THR A 34 -4.10 -0.37 4.21
C THR A 34 -3.84 -1.47 3.21
N ARG A 35 -4.77 -1.68 2.28
CA ARG A 35 -4.59 -2.59 1.14
C ARG A 35 -4.38 -1.79 -0.14
N PHE A 36 -3.36 -2.13 -0.94
CA PHE A 36 -3.15 -1.50 -2.24
C PHE A 36 -2.32 -2.38 -3.18
N ALA A 37 -2.33 -2.04 -4.47
CA ALA A 37 -1.56 -2.73 -5.51
C ALA A 37 -0.34 -1.88 -5.93
N PRO A 38 0.90 -2.24 -5.50
CA PRO A 38 2.11 -1.48 -5.81
C PRO A 38 2.33 -1.24 -7.31
N LEU A 39 1.89 -2.20 -8.14
CA LEU A 39 2.05 -2.19 -9.59
C LEU A 39 1.44 -0.96 -10.30
N PHE A 40 0.46 -0.28 -9.68
CA PHE A 40 -0.15 0.91 -10.28
C PHE A 40 0.65 2.21 -10.05
N HIS A 41 1.73 2.17 -9.27
CA HIS A 41 2.51 3.34 -8.83
C HIS A 41 3.90 3.46 -9.48
N THR A 42 4.11 2.77 -10.61
CA THR A 42 5.42 2.61 -11.26
C THR A 42 5.61 3.47 -12.52
N LYS A 43 4.62 4.30 -12.92
CA LYS A 43 4.66 5.02 -14.22
C LYS A 43 5.77 6.06 -14.34
N LYS A 44 6.36 6.51 -13.23
CA LYS A 44 7.53 7.40 -13.20
C LYS A 44 8.83 6.67 -12.83
N GLY A 45 8.89 5.35 -13.01
CA GLY A 45 10.11 4.56 -12.88
C GLY A 45 10.39 4.01 -11.48
N LEU A 46 9.44 4.06 -10.56
CA LEU A 46 9.59 3.41 -9.25
C LEU A 46 9.52 1.88 -9.41
N SER A 47 10.40 1.18 -8.70
CA SER A 47 10.26 -0.26 -8.45
C SER A 47 9.14 -0.54 -7.44
N HIS A 48 8.62 -1.77 -7.42
CA HIS A 48 7.64 -2.18 -6.43
C HIS A 48 8.16 -2.03 -4.99
N GLN A 49 9.44 -2.31 -4.76
CA GLN A 49 10.11 -2.14 -3.48
C GLN A 49 10.16 -0.67 -3.04
N GLN A 50 10.44 0.26 -3.95
CA GLN A 50 10.40 1.70 -3.66
C GLN A 50 9.00 2.17 -3.30
N VAL A 51 7.99 1.70 -4.05
CA VAL A 51 6.59 2.02 -3.78
C VAL A 51 6.18 1.56 -2.37
N VAL A 52 6.44 0.29 -2.03
CA VAL A 52 6.11 -0.26 -0.70
C VAL A 52 6.90 0.43 0.41
N ALA A 53 8.18 0.70 0.20
CA ALA A 53 9.01 1.41 1.19
C ALA A 53 8.51 2.83 1.46
N ALA A 54 8.09 3.57 0.44
CA ALA A 54 7.55 4.92 0.58
C ALA A 54 6.23 4.93 1.38
N VAL A 55 5.32 4.01 1.08
CA VAL A 55 4.06 3.86 1.82
C VAL A 55 4.32 3.50 3.28
N LEU A 56 5.18 2.51 3.55
CA LEU A 56 5.54 2.13 4.92
C LEU A 56 6.20 3.26 5.70
N LYS A 57 7.01 4.11 5.04
CA LYS A 57 7.59 5.29 5.66
C LYS A 57 6.52 6.29 6.11
N GLY A 58 5.50 6.53 5.29
CA GLY A 58 4.37 7.40 5.63
C GLY A 58 3.55 6.82 6.79
N MET A 59 3.23 5.53 6.73
CA MET A 59 2.51 4.83 7.80
C MET A 59 3.29 4.80 9.12
N ALA A 60 4.62 4.63 9.07
CA ALA A 60 5.47 4.64 10.26
C ALA A 60 5.50 6.03 10.92
N ARG A 61 5.57 7.09 10.12
CA ARG A 61 5.42 8.47 10.61
C ARG A 61 4.04 8.69 11.23
N GLY A 62 2.97 8.26 10.57
CA GLY A 62 1.61 8.38 11.09
C GLY A 62 1.41 7.64 12.42
N ARG A 63 1.97 6.43 12.54
CA ARG A 63 1.96 5.68 13.81
C ARG A 63 2.67 6.44 14.94
N HIS A 64 3.82 7.05 14.63
CA HIS A 64 4.58 7.81 15.61
C HIS A 64 3.83 9.08 16.04
N ASP A 65 3.33 9.85 15.08
CA ASP A 65 2.76 11.19 15.33
C ASP A 65 1.34 11.13 15.89
N PHE A 66 0.55 10.10 15.55
CA PHE A 66 -0.86 9.98 15.95
C PHE A 66 -1.16 8.81 16.90
N GLY A 67 -0.19 7.94 17.18
CA GLY A 67 -0.36 6.79 18.09
C GLY A 67 -1.23 5.65 17.55
N ILE A 68 -1.71 5.73 16.31
CA ILE A 68 -2.54 4.72 15.64
C ILE A 68 -1.70 3.53 15.14
N GLN A 69 -2.12 2.30 15.45
CA GLN A 69 -1.43 1.10 14.95
C GLN A 69 -1.84 0.78 13.51
N SER A 70 -0.94 0.15 12.74
CA SER A 70 -1.20 -0.10 11.32
C SER A 70 -0.52 -1.34 10.73
N GLY A 71 -1.03 -1.81 9.60
CA GLY A 71 -0.41 -2.85 8.78
C GLY A 71 -0.63 -2.59 7.29
N LEU A 72 0.26 -3.10 6.44
CA LEU A 72 0.15 -2.98 4.99
C LEU A 72 -0.18 -4.35 4.36
N ILE A 73 -1.15 -4.38 3.45
CA ILE A 73 -1.53 -5.57 2.67
C ILE A 73 -1.22 -5.31 1.20
N ILE A 74 -0.44 -6.21 0.58
CA ILE A 74 -0.10 -6.12 -0.85
C ILE A 74 -1.12 -6.88 -1.69
N CYS A 75 -1.73 -6.18 -2.64
CA CYS A 75 -2.76 -6.73 -3.52
C CYS A 75 -2.18 -7.16 -4.88
N ALA A 76 -2.48 -8.38 -5.29
CA ALA A 76 -2.44 -8.79 -6.70
C ALA A 76 -3.77 -8.51 -7.39
N MET A 77 -3.74 -8.24 -8.69
CA MET A 77 -4.96 -8.05 -9.50
C MET A 77 -5.29 -9.33 -10.23
N ARG A 78 -6.46 -9.91 -9.99
CA ARG A 78 -6.91 -11.21 -10.53
C ARG A 78 -7.02 -11.22 -12.05
N ASN A 79 -7.28 -10.06 -12.66
CA ASN A 79 -7.28 -9.85 -14.10
C ASN A 79 -5.87 -9.61 -14.69
N MET A 80 -4.80 -9.85 -13.92
CA MET A 80 -3.40 -9.67 -14.31
C MET A 80 -2.53 -10.86 -13.84
N ASN A 81 -1.52 -11.24 -14.62
CA ASN A 81 -0.62 -12.37 -14.29
C ASN A 81 0.55 -11.94 -13.40
N VAL A 82 0.27 -11.34 -12.24
CA VAL A 82 1.27 -10.73 -11.34
C VAL A 82 1.22 -11.26 -9.90
N SER A 83 0.38 -12.25 -9.62
CA SER A 83 0.12 -12.72 -8.26
C SER A 83 1.35 -13.29 -7.56
N LEU A 84 2.19 -14.05 -8.25
CA LEU A 84 3.42 -14.60 -7.67
C LEU A 84 4.40 -13.49 -7.26
N GLU A 85 4.66 -12.53 -8.15
CA GLU A 85 5.55 -11.40 -7.88
C GLU A 85 5.05 -10.56 -6.68
N MET A 86 3.74 -10.29 -6.61
CA MET A 86 3.15 -9.55 -5.49
C MET A 86 3.18 -10.33 -4.18
N ALA A 87 3.06 -11.67 -4.23
CA ALA A 87 3.19 -12.53 -3.05
C ALA A 87 4.63 -12.58 -2.54
N GLU A 88 5.62 -12.70 -3.43
CA GLU A 88 7.05 -12.64 -3.08
C GLU A 88 7.40 -11.29 -2.45
N LEU A 89 6.92 -10.19 -3.04
CA LEU A 89 7.09 -8.85 -2.48
C LEU A 89 6.49 -8.72 -1.07
N ALA A 90 5.34 -9.34 -0.80
CA ALA A 90 4.73 -9.35 0.53
C ALA A 90 5.62 -10.10 1.54
N VAL A 91 6.17 -11.24 1.14
CA VAL A 91 7.09 -12.04 1.96
C VAL A 91 8.38 -11.28 2.26
N ASP A 92 8.94 -10.56 1.29
CA ASP A 92 10.15 -9.75 1.45
C ASP A 92 9.99 -8.63 2.49
N PHE A 93 8.77 -8.13 2.67
CA PHE A 93 8.45 -7.04 3.59
C PHE A 93 7.73 -7.51 4.88
N ARG A 94 7.55 -8.82 5.10
CA ARG A 94 6.81 -9.38 6.24
C ARG A 94 7.30 -8.92 7.62
N ALA A 95 8.58 -8.59 7.75
CA ALA A 95 9.18 -8.12 8.99
C ALA A 95 9.29 -6.58 9.07
N ARG A 96 8.70 -5.87 8.11
CA ARG A 96 8.85 -4.41 7.91
C ARG A 96 7.52 -3.66 7.90
N GLY A 97 6.42 -4.32 8.29
CA GLY A 97 5.09 -3.72 8.38
C GLY A 97 4.09 -4.22 7.33
N VAL A 98 4.51 -5.07 6.38
CA VAL A 98 3.55 -5.83 5.56
C VAL A 98 3.03 -7.01 6.38
N VAL A 99 1.70 -7.11 6.48
CA VAL A 99 1.00 -8.08 7.34
C VAL A 99 0.14 -9.07 6.54
N GLY A 100 -0.02 -8.86 5.24
CA GLY A 100 -0.84 -9.74 4.43
C GLY A 100 -0.66 -9.58 2.93
N PHE A 101 -1.30 -10.49 2.22
CA PHE A 101 -1.46 -10.52 0.77
C PHE A 101 -2.94 -10.62 0.45
N ASP A 102 -3.37 -9.96 -0.63
CA ASP A 102 -4.77 -9.90 -1.04
C ASP A 102 -4.91 -10.07 -2.56
N LEU A 103 -6.09 -10.48 -2.99
CA LEU A 103 -6.47 -10.62 -4.39
C LEU A 103 -7.66 -9.70 -4.68
N ALA A 104 -7.43 -8.69 -5.52
CA ALA A 104 -8.45 -7.73 -5.94
C ALA A 104 -8.53 -7.64 -7.47
N GLY A 105 -9.10 -6.57 -8.03
CA GLY A 105 -9.28 -6.41 -9.47
C GLY A 105 -10.67 -6.86 -9.96
N GLU A 106 -10.83 -6.97 -11.27
CA GLU A 106 -12.11 -7.33 -11.89
C GLU A 106 -12.47 -8.79 -11.64
N GLU A 107 -13.60 -9.05 -10.97
CA GLU A 107 -14.05 -10.41 -10.61
C GLU A 107 -14.76 -11.12 -11.76
N GLY A 108 -15.61 -10.39 -12.50
CA GLY A 108 -16.35 -10.94 -13.64
C GLY A 108 -15.41 -11.41 -14.74
N GLY A 109 -15.42 -12.72 -15.01
CA GLY A 109 -14.60 -13.33 -16.07
C GLY A 109 -13.17 -13.70 -15.66
N PHE A 110 -12.78 -13.46 -14.41
CA PHE A 110 -11.43 -13.76 -13.91
C PHE A 110 -11.48 -14.44 -12.53
N PRO A 111 -12.06 -15.67 -12.39
CA PRO A 111 -12.34 -16.31 -11.10
C PRO A 111 -11.11 -16.49 -10.20
#